data_AF-A0A939IN84-F1
#
_entry.id   AF-A0A939IN84-F1
#
_cell.length_a   1.000
_cell.length_b   1.000
_cell.length_c   1.000
_cell.angle_alpha   90.00
_cell.angle_beta   90.00
_cell.angle_gamma   90.00
#
_symmetry.space_group_name_H-M   'P 1'
#
loop_
_entity.id
_entity.type
_entity.pdbx_description
1 polymer ?
#
loop_
_entity_poly.entity_id
_entity_poly.type
_entity_poly.pdbx_seq_one_letter_code
_entity_poly.pdbx_strand_id
1 'polypeptide(L)'
;MPTRYTYLMRQLAALLITASGLWQIAGLWLGELDAAHLLTALVGAAYLLIGLGLFGQSRFTLFVAIALPAAMLWLALSGNAPWTSPPWTEATWTTANVLRGAVDALVIALSARVLWALRHQPSI
;
A
#
# COMPACT_ATOMS: atom_id res chain seq x y z
N MET A 1 -21.36 -5.98 16.00
CA MET A 1 -21.58 -5.66 14.57
C MET A 1 -20.62 -4.54 14.18
N PRO A 2 -19.78 -4.71 13.15
CA PRO A 2 -18.96 -3.61 12.66
C PRO A 2 -19.88 -2.47 12.26
N THR A 3 -19.64 -1.27 12.79
CA THR A 3 -20.38 -0.11 12.33
C THR A 3 -20.13 0.03 10.84
N ARG A 4 -21.16 0.28 10.04
CA ARG A 4 -21.10 0.40 8.56
C ARG A 4 -19.90 1.25 8.10
N TYR A 5 -19.52 2.24 8.91
CA TYR A 5 -18.34 3.08 8.72
C TYR A 5 -17.00 2.33 8.75
N THR A 6 -16.75 1.49 9.77
CA THR A 6 -15.50 0.69 9.87
C THR A 6 -15.33 -0.28 8.71
N TYR A 7 -16.45 -0.86 8.26
CA TYR A 7 -16.49 -1.73 7.09
C TYR A 7 -16.11 -0.96 5.81
N LEU A 8 -16.71 0.20 5.59
CA LEU A 8 -16.39 1.05 4.43
C LEU A 8 -14.94 1.53 4.43
N MET A 9 -14.41 1.97 5.58
CA MET A 9 -13.00 2.38 5.70
C MET A 9 -12.05 1.26 5.29
N ARG A 10 -12.36 0.03 5.71
CA ARG A 10 -11.58 -1.15 5.37
C ARG A 10 -11.65 -1.48 3.87
N GLN A 11 -12.85 -1.42 3.29
CA GLN A 11 -13.02 -1.64 1.85
C GLN A 11 -12.30 -0.59 1.01
N LEU A 12 -12.33 0.68 1.44
CA LEU A 12 -11.59 1.76 0.79
C LEU A 12 -10.08 1.52 0.89
N ALA A 13 -9.56 1.16 2.07
CA ALA A 13 -8.16 0.80 2.24
C ALA A 13 -7.77 -0.39 1.35
N ALA A 14 -8.63 -1.41 1.27
CA ALA A 14 -8.44 -2.57 0.41
C ALA A 14 -8.39 -2.18 -1.08
N LEU A 15 -9.31 -1.34 -1.54
CA LEU A 15 -9.38 -0.89 -2.93
C LEU A 15 -8.17 -0.04 -3.32
N LEU A 16 -7.73 0.85 -2.41
CA LEU A 16 -6.58 1.72 -2.66
C LEU A 16 -5.28 0.92 -2.74
N ILE A 17 -5.07 -0.02 -1.81
CA ILE A 17 -3.85 -0.83 -1.82
C ILE A 17 -3.84 -1.81 -3.00
N THR A 18 -4.99 -2.36 -3.41
CA THR A 18 -5.04 -3.22 -4.60
C THR A 18 -4.81 -2.44 -5.89
N ALA A 19 -5.42 -1.25 -6.04
CA ALA A 19 -5.19 -0.39 -7.20
C ALA A 19 -3.71 0.01 -7.30
N SER A 20 -3.09 0.38 -6.17
CA SER A 20 -1.65 0.70 -6.09
C SER A 20 -0.77 -0.50 -6.43
N GLY A 21 -1.09 -1.71 -5.93
CA GLY A 21 -0.36 -2.93 -6.25
C GLY A 21 -0.49 -3.32 -7.72
N LEU A 22 -1.69 -3.19 -8.30
CA LEU A 22 -1.95 -3.48 -9.70
C LEU A 22 -1.18 -2.54 -10.63
N TRP A 23 -1.12 -1.25 -10.29
CA TRP A 23 -0.31 -0.28 -11.01
C TRP A 23 1.18 -0.65 -11.03
N GLN A 24 1.72 -1.08 -9.88
CA GLN A 24 3.13 -1.49 -9.76
C GLN A 24 3.44 -2.73 -10.61
N ILE A 25 2.53 -3.70 -10.68
CA ILE A 25 2.70 -4.89 -11.53
C ILE A 25 2.53 -4.53 -13.01
N ALA A 26 1.57 -3.67 -13.35
CA ALA A 26 1.36 -3.20 -14.73
C ALA A 26 2.60 -2.47 -15.27
N GLY A 27 3.41 -1.85 -14.41
CA GLY A 27 4.69 -1.25 -14.75
C GLY A 27 5.66 -2.21 -15.45
N LEU A 28 5.58 -3.53 -15.20
CA LEU A 28 6.41 -4.53 -15.90
C LEU A 28 6.15 -4.59 -17.40
N TRP A 29 4.94 -4.23 -17.86
CA TRP A 29 4.55 -4.24 -19.27
C TRP A 29 4.77 -2.91 -19.98
N LEU A 30 5.01 -1.83 -19.23
CA LEU A 30 5.10 -0.48 -19.76
C LEU A 30 6.54 0.07 -19.78
N GLY A 31 7.48 -0.63 -19.15
CA GLY A 31 8.88 -0.22 -19.04
C GLY A 31 9.86 -1.32 -19.43
N GLU A 32 11.14 -0.98 -19.50
CA GLU A 32 12.20 -1.97 -19.69
C GLU A 32 12.36 -2.85 -18.44
N LEU A 33 12.65 -4.13 -18.67
CA LEU A 33 12.77 -5.12 -17.61
C LEU A 33 14.12 -4.98 -16.92
N ASP A 34 14.11 -4.34 -15.75
CA ASP A 34 15.28 -4.17 -14.87
C ASP A 34 14.97 -4.66 -13.43
N ALA A 35 16.02 -4.90 -12.65
CA ALA A 35 15.93 -5.35 -11.26
C ALA A 35 15.05 -4.43 -10.39
N ALA A 36 15.11 -3.12 -10.62
CA ALA A 36 14.27 -2.15 -9.91
C ALA A 36 12.77 -2.33 -10.21
N HIS A 37 12.40 -2.64 -11.46
CA HIS A 37 11.03 -2.91 -11.86
C HIS A 37 10.51 -4.23 -11.29
N LEU A 38 11.36 -5.26 -11.24
CA LEU A 38 11.04 -6.54 -10.60
C LEU A 38 10.77 -6.38 -9.09
N LEU A 39 11.60 -5.60 -8.40
CA LEU A 39 11.40 -5.31 -6.97
C LEU A 39 10.12 -4.50 -6.74
N THR A 40 9.84 -3.52 -7.60
CA THR A 40 8.58 -2.76 -7.55
C THR A 40 7.37 -3.65 -7.77
N ALA A 41 7.43 -4.59 -8.72
CA ALA A 41 6.36 -5.55 -8.95
C ALA A 41 6.19 -6.55 -7.79
N LEU A 42 7.29 -6.96 -7.14
CA LEU A 42 7.25 -7.78 -5.94
C LEU A 42 6.54 -7.07 -4.78
N VAL A 43 6.82 -5.78 -4.58
CA VAL A 43 6.10 -4.93 -3.62
C VAL A 43 4.63 -4.81 -4.03
N GLY A 44 4.34 -4.62 -5.32
CA GLY A 44 2.98 -4.61 -5.86
C GLY A 44 2.22 -5.92 -5.58
N ALA A 45 2.88 -7.07 -5.70
CA ALA A 45 2.29 -8.36 -5.35
C ALA A 45 1.99 -8.49 -3.85
N ALA A 46 2.89 -8.00 -2.99
CA ALA A 46 2.62 -7.92 -1.55
C ALA A 46 1.40 -7.03 -1.25
N TYR A 47 1.25 -5.92 -1.96
CA TYR A 47 0.09 -5.01 -1.83
C TYR A 47 -1.23 -5.71 -2.24
N LEU A 48 -1.21 -6.53 -3.30
CA LEU A 48 -2.38 -7.33 -3.69
C LEU A 48 -2.76 -8.35 -2.61
N LEU A 49 -1.78 -9.04 -2.01
CA LEU A 49 -2.03 -9.97 -0.90
C LEU A 49 -2.61 -9.27 0.33
N ILE A 50 -2.12 -8.06 0.64
CA ILE A 50 -2.70 -7.23 1.72
C ILE A 50 -4.14 -6.85 1.39
N GLY A 51 -4.40 -6.43 0.16
CA GLY A 51 -5.76 -6.12 -0.30
C GLY A 51 -6.72 -7.29 -0.13
N LEU A 52 -6.30 -8.49 -0.54
CA LEU A 52 -7.08 -9.72 -0.35
C LEU A 52 -7.40 -9.99 1.12
N GLY A 53 -6.42 -9.87 2.01
CA GLY A 53 -6.64 -10.08 3.44
C GLY A 53 -7.47 -8.96 4.12
N LEU A 54 -7.43 -7.73 3.58
CA LEU A 54 -8.31 -6.64 4.03
C LEU A 54 -9.77 -6.93 3.64
N PHE A 55 -10.04 -7.49 2.46
CA PHE A 55 -11.38 -7.96 2.09
C PHE A 55 -11.84 -9.15 2.97
N GLY A 56 -10.94 -10.07 3.31
CA GLY A 56 -11.21 -11.24 4.16
C GLY A 56 -11.39 -10.96 5.66
N GLN A 57 -11.55 -9.70 6.06
CA GLN A 57 -11.77 -9.26 7.44
C GLN A 57 -10.66 -9.60 8.48
N SER A 58 -9.47 -10.05 8.07
CA SER A 58 -8.38 -10.47 8.99
C SER A 58 -7.76 -9.32 9.80
N ARG A 59 -7.78 -9.39 11.14
CA ARG A 59 -7.16 -8.37 12.02
C ARG A 59 -5.64 -8.29 11.82
N PHE A 60 -4.99 -9.40 11.53
CA PHE A 60 -3.56 -9.45 11.20
C PHE A 60 -3.24 -8.61 9.96
N THR A 61 -4.08 -8.68 8.93
CA THR A 61 -3.85 -7.94 7.70
C THR A 61 -3.92 -6.41 7.90
N LEU A 62 -4.68 -5.92 8.89
CA LEU A 62 -4.65 -4.49 9.23
C LEU A 62 -3.28 -4.05 9.75
N PHE A 63 -2.58 -4.89 10.52
CA PHE A 63 -1.21 -4.59 10.95
C PHE A 63 -0.24 -4.58 9.78
N VAL A 64 -0.34 -5.56 8.88
CA VAL A 64 0.51 -5.62 7.68
C VAL A 64 0.24 -4.43 6.75
N ALA A 65 -1.02 -4.02 6.60
CA ALA A 65 -1.44 -2.83 5.83
C ALA A 65 -0.96 -1.50 6.43
N ILE A 66 -0.49 -1.50 7.67
CA ILE A 66 0.18 -0.35 8.29
C ILE A 66 1.69 -0.50 8.11
N ALA A 67 2.26 -1.61 8.57
CA ALA A 67 3.70 -1.79 8.68
C ALA A 67 4.40 -1.76 7.32
N LEU A 68 3.85 -2.45 6.31
CA LEU A 68 4.51 -2.58 5.02
C LEU A 68 4.46 -1.27 4.21
N PRO A 69 3.30 -0.59 4.04
CA PRO A 69 3.28 0.74 3.43
C PRO A 69 4.07 1.78 4.21
N ALA A 70 4.10 1.72 5.55
CA ALA A 70 4.91 2.65 6.36
C ALA A 70 6.42 2.44 6.14
N ALA A 71 6.87 1.18 6.05
CA ALA A 71 8.26 0.87 5.72
C ALA A 71 8.63 1.37 4.32
N MET A 72 7.74 1.21 3.34
CA MET A 72 7.95 1.70 1.96
C MET A 72 7.98 3.23 1.90
N LEU A 73 7.07 3.90 2.60
CA LEU A 73 7.05 5.36 2.69
C LEU A 73 8.30 5.89 3.39
N TRP A 74 8.73 5.26 4.48
CA TRP A 74 9.97 5.60 5.18
C TRP A 74 11.20 5.46 4.27
N LEU A 75 11.33 4.33 3.58
CA LEU A 75 12.41 4.11 2.62
C LEU A 75 12.43 5.19 1.54
N ALA A 76 11.28 5.53 0.98
CA ALA A 76 11.15 6.58 -0.03
C ALA A 76 11.58 7.96 0.51
N LEU A 77 11.16 8.33 1.72
CA LEU A 77 11.54 9.60 2.36
C LEU A 77 13.00 9.65 2.78
N SER A 78 13.60 8.50 3.12
CA SER A 78 15.00 8.42 3.55
C SER A 78 16.02 8.54 2.40
N GLY A 79 15.55 8.55 1.15
CA GLY A 79 16.41 8.50 -0.04
C GLY A 79 17.11 7.16 -0.26
N ASN A 80 16.93 6.17 0.63
CA ASN A 80 17.53 4.85 0.54
C ASN A 80 16.64 3.83 -0.18
N ALA A 81 15.55 4.27 -0.82
CA ALA A 81 14.69 3.38 -1.59
C ALA A 81 15.45 2.90 -2.85
N PRO A 82 15.85 1.62 -2.94
CA PRO A 82 16.64 1.12 -4.08
C PRO A 82 15.86 1.06 -5.41
N TRP A 83 14.55 1.37 -5.38
CA TRP A 83 13.58 1.08 -6.43
C TRP A 83 12.74 2.30 -6.85
N THR A 84 13.04 3.50 -6.35
CA THR A 84 12.25 4.71 -6.66
C THR A 84 12.63 5.43 -7.95
N SER A 85 13.61 4.95 -8.71
CA SER A 85 14.06 5.56 -9.96
C SER A 85 13.82 4.58 -11.13
N PRO A 86 12.95 4.92 -12.09
CA PRO A 86 13.07 4.39 -13.44
C PRO A 86 14.40 4.88 -14.04
N PRO A 87 15.18 4.05 -14.74
CA PRO A 87 16.46 4.45 -15.35
C PRO A 87 16.34 5.60 -16.37
N TRP A 88 15.13 5.87 -16.89
CA TRP A 88 14.86 6.87 -17.92
C TRP A 88 14.29 8.20 -17.39
N THR A 89 14.12 8.38 -16.08
CA THR A 89 13.62 9.64 -15.52
C THR A 89 14.49 10.13 -14.37
N GLU A 90 15.33 11.13 -14.69
CA GLU A 90 16.23 11.82 -13.73
C GLU A 90 15.50 12.63 -12.64
N ALA A 91 14.16 12.61 -12.59
CA ALA A 91 13.40 13.29 -11.56
C ALA A 91 12.98 12.31 -10.45
N THR A 92 13.72 12.34 -9.35
CA THR A 92 13.46 11.66 -8.06
C THR A 92 12.06 11.94 -7.48
N TRP A 93 11.30 12.87 -8.09
CA TRP A 93 9.94 13.30 -7.75
C TRP A 93 8.98 13.19 -8.94
N THR A 94 8.86 12.01 -9.55
CA THR A 94 7.77 11.78 -10.51
C THR A 94 6.41 11.85 -9.79
N THR A 95 5.39 12.41 -10.45
CA THR A 95 4.02 12.52 -9.89
C THR A 95 3.48 11.16 -9.42
N ALA A 96 3.90 10.07 -10.06
CA ALA A 96 3.54 8.70 -9.69
C ALA A 96 4.07 8.31 -8.29
N ASN A 97 5.31 8.67 -7.96
CA ASN A 97 5.90 8.37 -6.65
C ASN A 97 5.22 9.15 -5.52
N VAL A 98 4.89 10.42 -5.76
CA VAL A 98 4.14 11.26 -4.82
C VAL A 98 2.74 10.69 -4.60
N LEU A 99 2.05 10.32 -5.69
CA LEU A 99 0.72 9.73 -5.61
C LEU A 99 0.74 8.40 -4.86
N ARG A 100 1.74 7.54 -5.10
CA ARG A 100 1.92 6.28 -4.38
C ARG A 100 2.12 6.53 -2.88
N GLY A 101 3.00 7.46 -2.52
CA GLY A 101 3.22 7.82 -1.11
C GLY A 101 1.97 8.37 -0.43
N ALA A 102 1.16 9.15 -1.14
CA ALA A 102 -0.12 9.64 -0.64
C ALA A 102 -1.14 8.50 -0.43
N VAL A 103 -1.20 7.53 -1.37
CA VAL A 103 -2.04 6.33 -1.23
C VAL A 103 -1.59 5.51 -0.03
N ASP A 104 -0.28 5.28 0.14
CA ASP A 104 0.28 4.56 1.28
C ASP A 104 -0.08 5.24 2.60
N ALA A 105 0.09 6.56 2.70
CA ALA A 105 -0.30 7.35 3.87
C ALA A 105 -1.80 7.21 4.19
N LEU A 106 -2.65 7.22 3.16
CA LEU A 106 -4.10 7.09 3.33
C LEU A 106 -4.50 5.68 3.77
N VAL A 107 -3.88 4.64 3.20
CA VAL A 107 -4.07 3.23 3.62
C VAL A 107 -3.63 3.03 5.07
N ILE A 108 -2.48 3.61 5.47
CA ILE A 108 -1.99 3.58 6.85
C ILE A 108 -3.01 4.24 7.78
N ALA A 109 -3.48 5.45 7.46
CA ALA A 109 -4.43 6.18 8.28
C ALA A 109 -5.77 5.43 8.44
N LEU A 110 -6.32 4.91 7.35
CA LEU A 110 -7.55 4.12 7.37
C LEU A 110 -7.38 2.83 8.19
N SER A 111 -6.30 2.09 7.95
CA SER A 111 -6.04 0.81 8.63
C SER A 111 -5.78 1.02 10.13
N ALA A 112 -5.01 2.05 10.50
CA ALA A 112 -4.78 2.42 11.89
C ALA A 112 -6.08 2.85 12.59
N ARG A 113 -6.96 3.59 11.90
CA ARG A 113 -8.25 3.99 12.45
C ARG A 113 -9.17 2.80 12.67
N VAL A 114 -9.23 1.85 11.73
CA VAL A 114 -10.00 0.61 11.87
C VAL A 114 -9.44 -0.25 13.01
N LEU A 115 -8.13 -0.40 13.11
CA LEU A 115 -7.48 -1.13 14.19
C LEU A 115 -7.78 -0.51 15.57
N TRP A 116 -7.73 0.82 15.65
CA TRP A 116 -8.11 1.56 16.85
C TRP A 116 -9.57 1.34 17.22
N ALA A 117 -10.49 1.34 16.25
CA ALA A 117 -11.91 1.09 16.50
C ALA A 117 -12.13 -0.32 17.05
N LEU A 118 -11.48 -1.34 16.45
CA LEU A 118 -11.56 -2.73 16.88
C LEU A 118 -11.00 -2.93 18.30
N ARG A 119 -9.93 -2.21 18.69
CA ARG A 119 -9.36 -2.36 20.04
C ARG A 119 -10.28 -1.81 21.14
N HIS A 120 -11.03 -0.74 20.87
CA HIS A 120 -11.94 -0.13 21.86
C HIS A 120 -13.35 -0.71 21.83
N GLN A 121 -13.65 -1.58 20.86
CA GLN A 121 -14.93 -2.30 20.73
C GLN A 121 -14.65 -3.76 20.36
N PRO A 122 -14.12 -4.58 21.30
CA PRO A 122 -13.65 -5.94 21.01
C PRO A 122 -14.77 -6.93 20.64
N SER A 123 -16.04 -6.57 20.90
CA SER A 123 -17.24 -7.36 20.56
C SER A 123 -17.66 -7.29 19.08
N ILE A 124 -16.78 -6.76 18.21
CA ILE A 124 -16.95 -6.62 16.77
C ILE A 124 -16.05 -7.58 16.00
#